data_AF-A0A7H8KG72-F1
#
_entry.id   AF-A0A7H8KG72-F1
#
_cell.length_a   1.000
_cell.length_b   1.000
_cell.length_c   1.000
_cell.angle_alpha   90.00
_cell.angle_beta   90.00
_cell.angle_gamma   90.00
#
_symmetry.space_group_name_H-M   'P 1'
#
loop_
_entity.id
_entity.type
_entity.pdbx_description
1 polymer ?
#
loop_
_entity_poly.entity_id
_entity_poly.type
_entity_poly.pdbx_seq_one_letter_code
_entity_poly.pdbx_strand_id
1 'polypeptide(L)'
;MDHAPSPDSGFFDDWAARLRATADRPVVGILLRGSHARRAATPHSDVDVDVLVGGAPYAERRAYLAEHSGRLTHVSVAARDIRSWVTRLGEPADWAFGLPVTAPARLLWADPHWRDRINLTVLCQPADEPRLEDLIATLGKVAAARDADDPLGVRLAAADLARLCPSVLRLANPSVRVVSRRSAFAAALDLPVAPPGYRQDMLRCLGLLPGSTGQLWAAAVRLVAGTLPLIRPYAAEVAEVAGADFADALLDGRLDRYVTQLRQPVGPAPSASREPSQVPAPRAGQWVTVPVPDAPTSGAHLSPPEPPGGPDRPSRLDPEIAAQLRRTPDGLVAAVVRQHDSGEVLMVAWMDDEALHRTLTTGRATYWSRSRREYWVKGATSGHHQYVRSVALDCDGDAVLVSVDQVGAACHTGQRTCFFTELPVASGEVTS
;
A
#
# COMPACT_ATOMS: atom_id res chain seq x y z
N MET A 1 -8.78 -28.23 34.24
CA MET A 1 -10.12 -28.29 33.63
C MET A 1 -9.90 -28.56 32.16
N ASP A 2 -9.96 -29.84 31.79
CA ASP A 2 -9.80 -30.29 30.42
C ASP A 2 -11.02 -29.87 29.60
N HIS A 3 -10.82 -28.98 28.64
CA HIS A 3 -11.84 -28.71 27.64
C HIS A 3 -11.91 -29.92 26.70
N ALA A 4 -13.08 -30.56 26.64
CA ALA A 4 -13.36 -31.58 25.65
C ALA A 4 -12.96 -31.07 24.25
N PRO A 5 -12.27 -31.89 23.43
CA PRO A 5 -11.87 -31.49 22.09
C PRO A 5 -13.10 -31.07 21.28
N SER A 6 -13.04 -29.89 20.68
CA SER A 6 -14.02 -29.47 19.68
C SER A 6 -14.07 -30.52 18.56
N PRO A 7 -15.25 -30.82 17.98
CA PRO A 7 -15.36 -31.79 16.88
C PRO A 7 -14.44 -31.48 15.68
N ASP A 8 -13.96 -30.24 15.56
CA ASP A 8 -13.02 -29.80 14.52
C ASP A 8 -11.53 -30.00 14.88
N SER A 9 -11.20 -30.45 16.09
CA SER A 9 -9.80 -30.59 16.55
C SER A 9 -9.00 -31.57 15.68
N GLY A 10 -9.58 -32.73 15.37
CA GLY A 10 -8.97 -33.71 14.47
C GLY A 10 -8.74 -33.15 13.06
N PHE A 11 -9.69 -32.36 12.54
CA PHE A 11 -9.53 -31.71 11.23
C PHE A 11 -8.30 -30.79 11.18
N PHE A 12 -8.10 -29.94 12.20
CA PHE A 12 -6.97 -29.01 12.20
C PHE A 12 -5.63 -29.71 12.41
N ASP A 13 -5.59 -30.76 13.23
CA ASP A 13 -4.37 -31.55 13.45
C ASP A 13 -3.97 -32.31 12.18
N ASP A 14 -4.95 -32.93 11.50
CA ASP A 14 -4.75 -33.61 10.21
C ASP A 14 -4.25 -32.63 9.13
N TRP A 15 -4.85 -31.44 9.07
CA TRP A 15 -4.42 -30.40 8.12
C TRP A 15 -3.03 -29.85 8.46
N ALA A 16 -2.70 -29.64 9.73
CA ALA A 16 -1.36 -29.22 10.12
C ALA A 16 -0.31 -30.28 9.75
N ALA A 17 -0.61 -31.58 9.95
CA ALA A 17 0.26 -32.67 9.54
C ALA A 17 0.41 -32.74 8.01
N ARG A 18 -0.69 -32.65 7.27
CA ARG A 18 -0.70 -32.64 5.80
C ARG A 18 0.14 -31.50 5.24
N LEU A 19 -0.08 -30.26 5.72
CA LEU A 19 0.63 -29.08 5.24
C LEU A 19 2.12 -29.16 5.47
N ARG A 20 2.56 -29.78 6.57
CA ARG A 20 3.99 -30.06 6.82
C ARG A 20 4.55 -31.09 5.86
N ALA A 21 3.81 -32.16 5.59
CA ALA A 21 4.26 -33.25 4.73
C ALA A 21 4.35 -32.82 3.25
N THR A 22 3.48 -31.91 2.80
CA THR A 22 3.40 -31.46 1.40
C THR A 22 4.11 -30.14 1.14
N ALA A 23 4.77 -29.54 2.14
CA ALA A 23 5.47 -28.28 1.94
C ALA A 23 6.80 -28.50 1.21
N ASP A 24 7.01 -27.70 0.17
CA ASP A 24 8.27 -27.70 -0.61
C ASP A 24 9.43 -27.02 0.15
N ARG A 25 9.16 -26.48 1.35
CA ARG A 25 10.11 -25.77 2.22
C ARG A 25 9.95 -26.18 3.68
N PRO A 26 11.01 -26.09 4.50
CA PRO A 26 10.90 -26.37 5.93
C PRO A 26 9.86 -25.48 6.61
N VAL A 27 8.78 -26.08 7.07
CA VAL A 27 7.73 -25.39 7.83
C VAL A 27 8.24 -25.11 9.23
N VAL A 28 8.14 -23.85 9.66
CA VAL A 28 8.51 -23.41 11.01
C VAL A 28 7.29 -23.23 11.91
N GLY A 29 6.11 -23.02 11.31
CA GLY A 29 4.89 -22.68 12.05
C GLY A 29 3.64 -22.75 11.20
N ILE A 30 2.51 -23.06 11.83
CA ILE A 30 1.19 -23.08 11.22
C ILE A 30 0.22 -22.37 12.17
N LEU A 31 -0.35 -21.26 11.71
CA LEU A 31 -1.30 -20.45 12.49
C LEU A 31 -2.67 -20.46 11.82
N LEU A 32 -3.71 -20.77 12.58
CA LEU A 32 -5.09 -20.59 12.20
C LEU A 32 -5.50 -19.13 12.39
N ARG A 33 -6.21 -18.59 11.40
CA ARG A 33 -6.74 -17.22 11.34
C ARG A 33 -8.28 -17.25 11.26
N GLY A 34 -8.87 -16.10 10.98
CA GLY A 34 -10.26 -16.01 10.58
C GLY A 34 -11.27 -16.36 11.68
N SER A 35 -12.46 -16.80 11.27
CA SER A 35 -13.57 -17.09 12.18
C SER A 35 -13.30 -18.30 13.07
N HIS A 36 -12.56 -19.31 12.58
CA HIS A 36 -12.19 -20.48 13.37
C HIS A 36 -11.20 -20.13 14.50
N ALA A 37 -10.21 -19.26 14.26
CA ALA A 37 -9.34 -18.78 15.33
C ALA A 37 -10.11 -17.98 16.40
N ARG A 38 -11.13 -17.20 15.97
CA ARG A 38 -12.02 -16.46 16.85
C ARG A 38 -13.09 -17.31 17.55
N ARG A 39 -13.20 -18.60 17.23
CA ARG A 39 -14.30 -19.49 17.69
C ARG A 39 -15.70 -18.95 17.33
N ALA A 40 -15.81 -18.29 16.18
CA ALA A 40 -17.04 -17.72 15.65
C ALA A 40 -17.34 -18.24 14.23
N ALA A 41 -16.81 -19.42 13.89
CA ALA A 41 -17.04 -20.05 12.61
C ALA A 41 -18.49 -20.52 12.49
N THR A 42 -19.01 -20.40 11.27
CA THR A 42 -20.32 -20.90 10.86
C THR A 42 -20.15 -22.04 9.86
N PRO A 43 -21.21 -22.76 9.50
CA PRO A 43 -21.11 -23.84 8.51
C PRO A 43 -20.69 -23.39 7.09
N HIS A 44 -20.59 -22.09 6.84
CA HIS A 44 -20.12 -21.49 5.57
C HIS A 44 -18.77 -20.78 5.71
N SER A 45 -18.13 -20.86 6.88
CA SER A 45 -16.81 -20.29 7.07
C SER A 45 -15.76 -21.12 6.33
N ASP A 46 -14.79 -20.41 5.75
CA ASP A 46 -13.56 -20.98 5.29
C ASP A 46 -12.54 -21.09 6.44
N VAL A 47 -11.58 -21.98 6.24
CA VAL A 47 -10.46 -22.19 7.15
C VAL A 47 -9.26 -21.44 6.60
N ASP A 48 -8.88 -20.34 7.26
CA ASP A 48 -7.70 -19.55 6.91
C ASP A 48 -6.48 -19.99 7.71
N VAL A 49 -5.40 -20.38 7.02
CA VAL A 49 -4.15 -20.84 7.65
C VAL A 49 -2.96 -20.07 7.09
N ASP A 50 -2.15 -19.50 7.98
CA ASP A 50 -0.80 -19.03 7.65
C ASP A 50 0.19 -20.17 7.88
N VAL A 51 0.96 -20.52 6.84
CA VAL A 51 2.06 -21.48 6.94
C VAL A 51 3.37 -20.71 6.87
N LEU A 52 4.09 -20.66 7.98
CA LEU A 52 5.37 -20.00 8.08
C LEU A 52 6.47 -20.97 7.66
N VAL A 53 7.33 -20.57 6.73
CA VAL A 53 8.45 -21.37 6.23
C VAL A 53 9.79 -20.69 6.48
N GLY A 54 10.86 -21.48 6.58
CA GLY A 54 12.23 -20.97 6.66
C GLY A 54 12.85 -20.66 5.30
N GLY A 55 13.99 -19.97 5.32
CA GLY A 55 14.86 -19.76 4.15
C GLY A 55 14.65 -18.43 3.43
N ALA A 56 14.92 -18.43 2.12
CA ALA A 56 14.83 -17.26 1.24
C ALA A 56 13.40 -16.71 1.14
N PRO A 57 13.20 -15.46 0.67
CA PRO A 57 11.87 -14.88 0.47
C PRO A 57 10.91 -15.84 -0.25
N TYR A 58 9.70 -15.96 0.29
CA TYR A 58 8.67 -16.87 -0.20
C TYR A 58 7.29 -16.33 0.10
N ALA A 59 6.41 -16.37 -0.90
CA ALA A 59 4.99 -16.13 -0.71
C ALA A 59 4.21 -16.95 -1.72
N GLU A 60 3.28 -17.75 -1.24
CA GLU A 60 2.38 -18.55 -2.05
C GLU A 60 1.00 -18.56 -1.40
N ARG A 61 -0.04 -18.58 -2.23
CA ARG A 61 -1.42 -18.83 -1.79
C ARG A 61 -1.94 -20.06 -2.49
N ARG A 62 -2.41 -21.03 -1.71
CA ARG A 62 -3.09 -22.23 -2.19
C ARG A 62 -4.50 -22.28 -1.59
N ALA A 63 -5.44 -22.82 -2.35
CA ALA A 63 -6.80 -23.06 -1.90
C ALA A 63 -7.16 -24.53 -2.11
N TYR A 64 -7.95 -25.07 -1.19
CA TYR A 64 -8.40 -26.46 -1.21
C TYR A 64 -9.89 -26.53 -0.89
N LEU A 65 -10.53 -27.57 -1.41
CA LEU A 65 -11.85 -28.01 -0.94
C LEU A 65 -11.63 -29.32 -0.18
N ALA A 66 -11.84 -29.29 1.13
CA ALA A 66 -11.66 -30.40 2.03
C ALA A 66 -13.01 -31.03 2.37
N GLU A 67 -13.16 -32.32 2.14
CA GLU A 67 -14.33 -33.04 2.67
C GLU A 67 -14.07 -33.45 4.12
N HIS A 68 -14.94 -33.02 5.02
CA HIS A 68 -14.90 -33.40 6.42
C HIS A 68 -16.32 -33.50 6.97
N SER A 69 -16.63 -34.60 7.66
CA SER A 69 -17.95 -34.86 8.24
C SER A 69 -19.11 -34.70 7.23
N GLY A 70 -18.90 -35.17 5.99
CA GLY A 70 -19.89 -35.10 4.89
C GLY A 70 -20.13 -33.70 4.33
N ARG A 71 -19.23 -32.73 4.58
CA ARG A 71 -19.31 -31.37 4.04
C ARG A 71 -18.01 -30.96 3.37
N LEU A 72 -18.12 -30.22 2.26
CA LEU A 72 -16.99 -29.53 1.65
C LEU A 72 -16.71 -28.22 2.39
N THR A 73 -15.46 -28.04 2.80
CA THR A 73 -14.95 -26.86 3.49
C THR A 73 -13.86 -26.22 2.65
N HIS A 74 -13.95 -24.92 2.41
CA HIS A 74 -12.87 -24.18 1.75
C HIS A 74 -11.72 -23.96 2.73
N VAL A 75 -10.50 -24.34 2.35
CA VAL A 75 -9.29 -24.12 3.14
C VAL A 75 -8.35 -23.24 2.33
N SER A 76 -8.09 -22.04 2.85
CA SER A 76 -7.19 -21.05 2.29
C SER A 76 -5.86 -21.11 3.04
N VAL A 77 -4.77 -21.32 2.31
CA VAL A 77 -3.43 -21.46 2.88
C VAL A 77 -2.52 -20.38 2.31
N ALA A 78 -2.05 -19.50 3.18
CA ALA A 78 -1.05 -18.49 2.85
C ALA A 78 0.32 -18.95 3.39
N ALA A 79 1.15 -19.52 2.51
CA ALA A 79 2.51 -19.92 2.87
C ALA A 79 3.48 -18.75 2.65
N ARG A 80 4.25 -18.36 3.67
CA ARG A 80 5.20 -17.25 3.59
C ARG A 80 6.44 -17.51 4.42
N ASP A 81 7.57 -16.95 4.00
CA ASP A 81 8.72 -16.86 4.88
C ASP A 81 8.42 -15.92 6.07
N ILE A 82 9.09 -16.14 7.19
CA ILE A 82 8.85 -15.40 8.44
C ILE A 82 9.05 -13.90 8.27
N ARG A 83 10.04 -13.45 7.49
CA ARG A 83 10.32 -12.01 7.33
C ARG A 83 9.20 -11.34 6.55
N SER A 84 8.80 -11.91 5.41
CA SER A 84 7.67 -11.40 4.63
C SER A 84 6.36 -11.42 5.42
N TRP A 85 6.16 -12.42 6.29
CA TRP A 85 5.00 -12.48 7.17
C TRP A 85 5.01 -11.35 8.22
N VAL A 86 6.14 -11.11 8.88
CA VAL A 86 6.30 -9.98 9.83
C VAL A 86 6.12 -8.63 9.12
N THR A 87 6.74 -8.43 7.95
CA THR A 87 6.56 -7.21 7.16
C THR A 87 5.09 -6.97 6.85
N ARG A 88 4.36 -7.99 6.39
CA ARG A 88 2.91 -7.88 6.11
C ARG A 88 2.08 -7.56 7.36
N LEU A 89 2.45 -8.08 8.53
CA LEU A 89 1.80 -7.69 9.79
C LEU A 89 2.08 -6.23 10.18
N GLY A 90 3.19 -5.67 9.69
CA GLY A 90 3.51 -4.24 9.80
C GLY A 90 2.70 -3.34 8.86
N GLU A 91 1.90 -3.89 7.95
CA GLU A 91 1.08 -3.11 7.03
C GLU A 91 -0.38 -3.01 7.49
N PRO A 92 -1.07 -1.88 7.24
CA PRO A 92 -2.50 -1.74 7.52
C PRO A 92 -3.36 -2.78 6.81
N ALA A 93 -4.49 -3.13 7.42
CA ALA A 93 -5.46 -4.02 6.81
C ALA A 93 -6.46 -3.25 5.90
N ASP A 94 -6.49 -3.59 4.63
CA ASP A 94 -7.39 -3.03 3.61
C ASP A 94 -8.89 -3.13 3.98
N TRP A 95 -9.28 -4.23 4.62
CA TRP A 95 -10.67 -4.48 5.03
C TRP A 95 -11.09 -3.73 6.29
N ALA A 96 -10.16 -3.04 6.98
CA ALA A 96 -10.38 -2.47 8.30
C ALA A 96 -10.81 -1.00 8.29
N PHE A 97 -11.08 -0.40 7.13
CA PHE A 97 -11.45 1.02 7.01
C PHE A 97 -10.39 1.96 7.62
N GLY A 98 -9.12 1.57 7.56
CA GLY A 98 -8.00 2.29 8.18
C GLY A 98 -7.90 2.17 9.70
N LEU A 99 -8.75 1.38 10.35
CA LEU A 99 -8.67 1.11 11.79
C LEU A 99 -7.61 0.04 12.09
N PRO A 100 -6.90 0.14 13.23
CA PRO A 100 -5.92 -0.86 13.62
C PRO A 100 -6.57 -2.20 13.99
N VAL A 101 -5.90 -3.30 13.62
CA VAL A 101 -6.40 -4.67 13.80
C VAL A 101 -5.75 -5.34 14.99
N THR A 102 -6.53 -6.12 15.73
CA THR A 102 -6.09 -6.97 16.84
C THR A 102 -6.85 -8.29 16.76
N ALA A 103 -6.48 -9.13 15.79
CA ALA A 103 -7.24 -10.32 15.43
C ALA A 103 -6.70 -11.57 16.15
N PRO A 104 -7.54 -12.38 16.81
CA PRO A 104 -7.12 -13.65 17.38
C PRO A 104 -6.46 -14.57 16.34
N ALA A 105 -5.42 -15.25 16.77
CA ALA A 105 -4.73 -16.30 16.03
C ALA A 105 -4.53 -17.51 16.93
N ARG A 106 -4.48 -18.71 16.34
CA ARG A 106 -4.25 -19.95 17.09
C ARG A 106 -3.12 -20.72 16.45
N LEU A 107 -2.04 -20.93 17.20
CA LEU A 107 -0.95 -21.79 16.77
C LEU A 107 -1.44 -23.24 16.71
N LEU A 108 -1.46 -23.83 15.52
CA LEU A 108 -1.77 -25.24 15.32
C LEU A 108 -0.51 -26.09 15.49
N TRP A 109 0.61 -25.63 14.95
CA TRP A 109 1.89 -26.30 15.05
C TRP A 109 3.06 -25.32 14.97
N ALA A 110 4.17 -25.64 15.63
CA ALA A 110 5.43 -24.91 15.51
C ALA A 110 6.61 -25.86 15.66
N ASP A 111 7.68 -25.57 14.93
CA ASP A 111 9.00 -26.11 15.24
C ASP A 111 9.42 -25.67 16.67
N PRO A 112 9.99 -26.56 17.50
CA PRO A 112 10.36 -26.23 18.88
C PRO A 112 11.27 -25.01 19.02
N HIS A 113 12.18 -24.77 18.06
CA HIS A 113 13.07 -23.61 18.10
C HIS A 113 12.33 -22.29 17.86
N TRP A 114 11.23 -22.33 17.11
CA TRP A 114 10.44 -21.16 16.76
C TRP A 114 9.24 -20.94 17.67
N ARG A 115 8.78 -21.96 18.39
CA ARG A 115 7.52 -21.96 19.14
C ARG A 115 7.32 -20.71 19.99
N ASP A 116 8.30 -20.32 20.80
CA ASP A 116 8.18 -19.16 21.68
C ASP A 116 8.11 -17.82 20.93
N ARG A 117 8.67 -17.77 19.70
CA ARG A 117 8.68 -16.57 18.85
C ARG A 117 7.39 -16.40 18.03
N ILE A 118 6.68 -17.50 17.75
CA ILE A 118 5.52 -17.50 16.85
C ILE A 118 4.22 -17.93 17.53
N ASN A 119 4.24 -18.28 18.82
CA ASN A 119 3.05 -18.56 19.62
C ASN A 119 2.29 -17.28 19.96
N LEU A 120 1.77 -16.63 18.93
CA LEU A 120 1.04 -15.38 19.01
C LEU A 120 -0.45 -15.68 19.09
N THR A 121 -1.06 -15.34 20.22
CA THR A 121 -2.51 -15.50 20.46
C THR A 121 -3.32 -14.43 19.73
N VAL A 122 -2.68 -13.35 19.31
CA VAL A 122 -3.26 -12.23 18.60
C VAL A 122 -2.26 -11.72 17.56
N LEU A 123 -2.76 -11.34 16.41
CA LEU A 123 -2.01 -10.70 15.35
C LEU A 123 -2.50 -9.27 15.18
N CYS A 124 -1.56 -8.35 15.34
CA CYS A 124 -1.81 -6.92 15.26
C CYS A 124 -1.37 -6.40 13.90
N GLN A 125 -2.16 -5.48 13.35
CA GLN A 125 -1.77 -4.67 12.20
C GLN A 125 -2.02 -3.20 12.55
N PRO A 126 -1.15 -2.29 12.10
CA PRO A 126 -1.31 -0.88 12.41
C PRO A 126 -2.55 -0.30 11.73
N ALA A 127 -2.90 0.91 12.17
CA ALA A 127 -3.88 1.73 11.48
C ALA A 127 -3.30 2.24 10.16
N ASP A 128 -4.17 2.53 9.20
CA ASP A 128 -3.75 3.25 8.00
C ASP A 128 -3.43 4.72 8.33
N GLU A 129 -2.68 5.40 7.47
CA GLU A 129 -2.43 6.84 7.58
C GLU A 129 -3.77 7.63 7.62
N PRO A 130 -3.84 8.78 8.33
CA PRO A 130 -5.02 9.64 8.28
C PRO A 130 -5.17 10.27 6.89
N ARG A 131 -6.00 9.66 6.04
CA ARG A 131 -6.27 10.05 4.64
C ARG A 131 -7.13 11.33 4.52
N LEU A 132 -6.75 12.42 5.19
CA LEU A 132 -7.53 13.67 5.19
C LEU A 132 -7.53 14.35 3.82
N GLU A 133 -6.39 14.35 3.13
CA GLU A 133 -6.29 14.90 1.77
C GLU A 133 -7.25 14.16 0.82
N ASP A 134 -7.19 12.82 0.78
CA ASP A 134 -8.09 12.00 -0.03
C ASP A 134 -9.56 12.25 0.32
N LEU A 135 -9.88 12.43 1.61
CA LEU A 135 -11.24 12.72 2.06
C LEU A 135 -11.76 14.05 1.47
N ILE A 136 -10.92 15.08 1.50
CA ILE A 136 -11.24 16.41 0.95
C ILE A 136 -11.31 16.38 -0.58
N ALA A 137 -10.34 15.73 -1.23
CA ALA A 137 -10.33 15.55 -2.68
C ALA A 137 -11.57 14.78 -3.16
N THR A 138 -11.97 13.74 -2.42
CA THR A 138 -13.16 12.94 -2.76
C THR A 138 -14.45 13.73 -2.57
N LEU A 139 -14.55 14.64 -1.59
CA LEU A 139 -15.68 15.57 -1.50
C LEU A 139 -15.79 16.46 -2.75
N GLY A 140 -14.65 16.93 -3.27
CA GLY A 140 -14.59 17.64 -4.54
C GLY A 140 -15.13 16.82 -5.72
N LYS A 141 -14.84 15.51 -5.76
CA LYS A 141 -15.40 14.59 -6.77
C LYS A 141 -16.91 14.45 -6.64
N VAL A 142 -17.45 14.39 -5.41
CA VAL A 142 -18.91 14.39 -5.20
C VAL A 142 -19.54 15.69 -5.71
N ALA A 143 -18.92 16.84 -5.43
CA ALA A 143 -19.40 18.14 -5.89
C ALA A 143 -19.39 18.23 -7.43
N ALA A 144 -18.27 17.87 -8.07
CA ALA A 144 -18.14 17.88 -9.52
C ALA A 144 -19.15 16.95 -10.21
N ALA A 145 -19.35 15.74 -9.70
CA ALA A 145 -20.35 14.81 -10.24
C ALA A 145 -21.77 15.35 -10.08
N ARG A 146 -22.07 16.05 -8.97
CA ARG A 146 -23.37 16.68 -8.76
C ARG A 146 -23.63 17.79 -9.77
N ASP A 147 -22.66 18.68 -9.98
CA ASP A 147 -22.80 19.81 -10.91
C ASP A 147 -22.82 19.34 -12.38
N ALA A 148 -22.25 18.16 -12.64
CA ALA A 148 -22.31 17.45 -13.92
C ALA A 148 -23.63 16.71 -14.17
N ASP A 149 -24.57 16.72 -13.22
CA ASP A 149 -25.79 15.88 -13.19
C ASP A 149 -25.48 14.39 -13.45
N ASP A 150 -24.39 13.89 -12.85
CA ASP A 150 -23.95 12.49 -12.91
C ASP A 150 -24.36 11.74 -11.64
N PRO A 151 -25.53 11.06 -11.62
CA PRO A 151 -26.02 10.36 -10.44
C PRO A 151 -25.16 9.16 -10.06
N LEU A 152 -24.45 8.54 -11.00
CA LEU A 152 -23.57 7.39 -10.71
C LEU A 152 -22.26 7.88 -10.10
N GLY A 153 -21.67 8.94 -10.65
CA GLY A 153 -20.48 9.58 -10.10
C GLY A 153 -20.68 10.06 -8.66
N VAL A 154 -21.82 10.69 -8.36
CA VAL A 154 -22.17 11.10 -6.98
C VAL A 154 -22.19 9.91 -6.03
N ARG A 155 -22.81 8.79 -6.43
CA ARG A 155 -22.91 7.59 -5.59
C ARG A 155 -21.56 6.93 -5.36
N LEU A 156 -20.75 6.80 -6.42
CA LEU A 156 -19.42 6.21 -6.34
C LEU A 156 -18.51 7.02 -5.42
N ALA A 157 -18.38 8.32 -5.68
CA ALA A 157 -17.54 9.20 -4.89
C ALA A 157 -18.01 9.32 -3.42
N ALA A 158 -19.34 9.33 -3.18
CA ALA A 158 -19.86 9.35 -1.81
C ALA A 158 -19.52 8.06 -1.04
N ALA A 159 -19.57 6.90 -1.70
CA ALA A 159 -19.21 5.63 -1.07
C ALA A 159 -17.72 5.58 -0.72
N ASP A 160 -16.85 6.10 -1.59
CA ASP A 160 -15.41 6.17 -1.34
C ASP A 160 -15.09 7.15 -0.20
N LEU A 161 -15.74 8.33 -0.19
CA LEU A 161 -15.64 9.30 0.89
C LEU A 161 -15.98 8.67 2.25
N ALA A 162 -17.10 7.93 2.32
CA ALA A 162 -17.50 7.27 3.56
C ALA A 162 -16.51 6.19 4.02
N ARG A 163 -15.80 5.52 3.10
CA ARG A 163 -14.76 4.54 3.47
C ARG A 163 -13.50 5.19 4.05
N LEU A 164 -13.24 6.45 3.70
CA LEU A 164 -12.10 7.24 4.19
C LEU A 164 -12.36 7.85 5.58
N CYS A 165 -13.62 8.13 5.94
CA CYS A 165 -13.96 8.75 7.23
C CYS A 165 -13.29 8.09 8.45
N PRO A 166 -13.29 6.74 8.61
CA PRO A 166 -12.74 6.13 9.82
C PRO A 166 -11.22 6.23 9.92
N SER A 167 -10.47 6.27 8.79
CA SER A 167 -9.01 6.42 8.83
C SER A 167 -8.59 7.80 9.33
N VAL A 168 -9.41 8.82 9.13
CA VAL A 168 -9.19 10.18 9.63
C VAL A 168 -9.68 10.31 11.07
N LEU A 169 -10.92 9.91 11.36
CA LEU A 169 -11.53 10.02 12.68
C LEU A 169 -10.85 9.13 13.73
N ARG A 170 -10.04 8.14 13.35
CA ARG A 170 -9.24 7.35 14.30
C ARG A 170 -8.32 8.20 15.17
N LEU A 171 -7.87 9.37 14.69
CA LEU A 171 -7.03 10.29 15.46
C LEU A 171 -7.73 10.68 16.77
N ALA A 172 -9.04 10.96 16.68
CA ALA A 172 -9.89 11.23 17.83
C ALA A 172 -10.43 9.97 18.55
N ASN A 173 -10.12 8.77 18.04
CA ASN A 173 -10.60 7.48 18.55
C ASN A 173 -9.45 6.45 18.71
N PRO A 174 -8.35 6.79 19.43
CA PRO A 174 -7.12 6.00 19.40
C PRO A 174 -7.23 4.61 20.04
N SER A 175 -8.28 4.35 20.82
CA SER A 175 -8.52 3.06 21.49
C SER A 175 -9.30 2.06 20.64
N VAL A 176 -9.91 2.49 19.53
CA VAL A 176 -10.72 1.59 18.68
C VAL A 176 -9.81 0.59 17.99
N ARG A 177 -10.10 -0.70 18.18
CA ARG A 177 -9.40 -1.84 17.56
C ARG A 177 -10.44 -2.79 16.97
N VAL A 178 -10.10 -3.44 15.87
CA VAL A 178 -11.04 -4.33 15.16
C VAL A 178 -10.46 -5.72 14.97
N VAL A 179 -11.32 -6.74 14.97
CA VAL A 179 -10.87 -8.16 14.99
C VAL A 179 -11.32 -8.96 13.76
N SER A 180 -12.20 -8.36 12.96
CA SER A 180 -12.82 -8.94 11.77
C SER A 180 -13.39 -7.84 10.87
N ARG A 181 -13.65 -8.16 9.61
CA ARG A 181 -14.31 -7.23 8.67
C ARG A 181 -15.67 -6.75 9.17
N ARG A 182 -16.47 -7.64 9.77
CA ARG A 182 -17.81 -7.28 10.30
C ARG A 182 -17.72 -6.34 11.50
N SER A 183 -16.77 -6.58 12.41
CA SER A 183 -16.52 -5.67 13.54
C SER A 183 -15.90 -4.35 13.08
N ALA A 184 -15.07 -4.36 12.04
CA ALA A 184 -14.50 -3.14 11.47
C ALA A 184 -15.60 -2.27 10.86
N PHE A 185 -16.52 -2.87 10.13
CA PHE A 185 -17.69 -2.17 9.62
C PHE A 185 -18.58 -1.60 10.73
N ALA A 186 -18.80 -2.36 11.82
CA ALA A 186 -19.54 -1.84 12.97
C ALA A 186 -18.83 -0.63 13.61
N ALA A 187 -17.54 -0.78 13.91
CA ALA A 187 -16.74 0.27 14.52
C ALA A 187 -16.65 1.52 13.65
N ALA A 188 -16.53 1.36 12.33
CA ALA A 188 -16.53 2.45 11.36
C ALA A 188 -17.83 3.26 11.38
N LEU A 189 -18.98 2.65 11.70
CA LEU A 189 -20.28 3.34 11.81
C LEU A 189 -20.54 3.97 13.18
N ASP A 190 -19.91 3.43 14.22
CA ASP A 190 -20.20 3.73 15.64
C ASP A 190 -18.94 4.21 16.39
N LEU A 191 -18.13 5.07 15.76
CA LEU A 191 -16.98 5.69 16.40
C LEU A 191 -17.42 6.53 17.61
N PRO A 192 -16.80 6.37 18.81
CA PRO A 192 -17.16 7.12 20.01
C PRO A 192 -17.15 8.65 19.84
N VAL A 193 -16.14 9.16 19.13
CA VAL A 193 -16.02 10.57 18.77
C VAL A 193 -16.28 10.70 17.26
N ALA A 194 -17.45 11.22 16.91
CA ALA A 194 -17.88 11.35 15.52
C ALA A 194 -18.80 12.56 15.32
N PRO A 195 -18.95 13.06 14.07
CA PRO A 195 -19.89 14.12 13.74
C PRO A 195 -21.35 13.82 14.16
N PRO A 196 -22.18 14.85 14.44
CA PRO A 196 -23.61 14.65 14.62
C PRO A 196 -24.26 13.97 13.41
N GLY A 197 -25.05 12.92 13.64
CA GLY A 197 -25.72 12.16 12.56
C GLY A 197 -24.79 11.23 11.76
N TYR A 198 -23.52 11.09 12.15
CA TYR A 198 -22.48 10.36 11.44
C TYR A 198 -22.92 8.98 10.93
N ARG A 199 -23.52 8.15 11.79
CA ARG A 199 -23.99 6.80 11.40
C ARG A 199 -24.96 6.82 10.22
N GLN A 200 -25.93 7.74 10.22
CA GLN A 200 -26.94 7.82 9.16
C GLN A 200 -26.32 8.33 7.85
N ASP A 201 -25.40 9.29 7.94
CA ASP A 201 -24.72 9.82 6.77
C ASP A 201 -23.75 8.81 6.17
N MET A 202 -23.01 8.08 7.00
CA MET A 202 -22.18 6.93 6.57
C MET A 202 -23.01 5.89 5.83
N LEU A 203 -24.12 5.42 6.42
CA LEU A 203 -25.00 4.42 5.79
C LEU A 203 -25.57 4.92 4.46
N ARG A 204 -25.92 6.21 4.36
CA ARG A 204 -26.44 6.81 3.12
C ARG A 204 -25.35 6.91 2.05
N CYS A 205 -24.17 7.41 2.39
CA CYS A 205 -23.04 7.55 1.47
C CYS A 205 -22.53 6.17 0.99
N LEU A 206 -22.53 5.16 1.86
CA LEU A 206 -22.20 3.77 1.50
C LEU A 206 -23.28 3.07 0.65
N GLY A 207 -24.42 3.71 0.39
CA GLY A 207 -25.52 3.14 -0.39
C GLY A 207 -26.37 2.11 0.37
N LEU A 208 -26.25 2.04 1.70
CA LEU A 208 -27.02 1.14 2.56
C LEU A 208 -28.34 1.76 3.04
N LEU A 209 -28.53 3.05 2.80
CA LEU A 209 -29.82 3.73 2.91
C LEU A 209 -30.18 4.39 1.58
N PRO A 210 -31.46 4.36 1.18
CA PRO A 210 -31.90 5.06 -0.02
C PRO A 210 -31.71 6.58 0.13
N GLY A 211 -31.49 7.25 -0.99
CA GLY A 211 -31.37 8.70 -1.04
C GLY A 211 -31.18 9.26 -2.44
N SER A 212 -31.64 10.50 -2.65
CA SER A 212 -31.37 11.30 -3.85
C SER A 212 -29.92 11.79 -3.87
N THR A 213 -29.43 12.21 -5.04
CA THR A 213 -28.09 12.81 -5.21
C THR A 213 -27.88 14.02 -4.29
N GLY A 214 -28.91 14.86 -4.11
CA GLY A 214 -28.89 15.98 -3.17
C GLY A 214 -28.77 15.55 -1.70
N GLN A 215 -29.43 14.46 -1.29
CA GLN A 215 -29.29 13.91 0.06
C GLN A 215 -27.91 13.28 0.30
N LEU A 216 -27.34 12.62 -0.71
CA LEU A 216 -25.97 12.08 -0.66
C LEU A 216 -24.94 13.21 -0.55
N TRP A 217 -25.08 14.27 -1.35
CA TRP A 217 -24.26 15.46 -1.25
C TRP A 217 -24.31 16.08 0.15
N ALA A 218 -25.52 16.29 0.69
CA ALA A 218 -25.68 16.88 2.01
C ALA A 218 -25.06 16.00 3.12
N ALA A 219 -25.15 14.67 3.00
CA ALA A 219 -24.51 13.73 3.91
C ALA A 219 -22.97 13.80 3.81
N ALA A 220 -22.42 13.76 2.60
CA ALA A 220 -20.97 13.86 2.36
C ALA A 220 -20.38 15.16 2.95
N VAL A 221 -21.05 16.30 2.74
CA VAL A 221 -20.64 17.58 3.32
C VAL A 221 -20.66 17.54 4.84
N ARG A 222 -21.72 16.99 5.47
CA ARG A 222 -21.80 16.89 6.94
C ARG A 222 -20.71 16.00 7.52
N LEU A 223 -20.39 14.87 6.86
CA LEU A 223 -19.31 13.99 7.28
C LEU A 223 -17.96 14.74 7.31
N VAL A 224 -17.62 15.44 6.22
CA VAL A 224 -16.34 16.16 6.13
C VAL A 224 -16.32 17.36 7.07
N ALA A 225 -17.31 18.25 6.98
CA ALA A 225 -17.36 19.48 7.77
C ALA A 225 -17.41 19.19 9.28
N GLY A 226 -18.08 18.10 9.69
CA GLY A 226 -18.08 17.68 11.09
C GLY A 226 -16.79 16.99 11.54
N THR A 227 -16.02 16.41 10.62
CA THR A 227 -14.73 15.75 10.93
C THR A 227 -13.62 16.76 11.20
N LEU A 228 -13.54 17.84 10.41
CA LEU A 228 -12.50 18.87 10.55
C LEU A 228 -12.30 19.41 11.98
N PRO A 229 -13.33 19.84 12.74
CA PRO A 229 -13.12 20.32 14.10
C PRO A 229 -12.66 19.22 15.07
N LEU A 230 -13.07 17.96 14.85
CA LEU A 230 -12.70 16.84 15.72
C LEU A 230 -11.23 16.43 15.56
N ILE A 231 -10.66 16.62 14.37
CA ILE A 231 -9.28 16.25 14.08
C ILE A 231 -8.30 17.43 14.14
N ARG A 232 -8.77 18.68 14.25
CA ARG A 232 -7.92 19.88 14.38
C ARG A 232 -6.87 19.80 15.49
N PRO A 233 -7.15 19.22 16.68
CA PRO A 233 -6.13 19.03 17.71
C PRO A 233 -4.96 18.12 17.30
N TYR A 234 -5.12 17.35 16.23
CA TYR A 234 -4.16 16.36 15.71
C TYR A 234 -3.50 16.84 14.41
N ALA A 235 -3.35 18.17 14.24
CA ALA A 235 -2.76 18.76 13.04
C ALA A 235 -1.30 18.32 12.82
N ALA A 236 -0.55 18.02 13.88
CA ALA A 236 0.80 17.50 13.77
C ALA A 236 0.81 16.13 13.08
N GLU A 237 -0.09 15.22 13.48
CA GLU A 237 -0.24 13.91 12.86
C GLU A 237 -0.74 14.00 11.41
N VAL A 238 -1.55 15.02 11.09
CA VAL A 238 -1.92 15.34 9.70
C VAL A 238 -0.71 15.84 8.91
N ALA A 239 0.16 16.65 9.50
CA ALA A 239 1.34 17.20 8.84
C ALA A 239 2.34 16.12 8.40
N GLU A 240 2.51 15.07 9.20
CA GLU A 240 3.39 13.93 8.88
C GLU A 240 2.97 13.18 7.61
N VAL A 241 1.69 13.26 7.22
CA VAL A 241 1.14 12.53 6.07
C VAL A 241 0.80 13.44 4.90
N ALA A 242 0.08 14.53 5.16
CA ALA A 242 -0.43 15.45 4.14
C ALA A 242 0.43 16.72 3.98
N GLY A 243 1.49 16.87 4.78
CA GLY A 243 2.39 18.02 4.74
C GLY A 243 1.92 19.21 5.59
N ALA A 244 2.87 20.10 5.91
CA ALA A 244 2.68 21.23 6.80
C ALA A 244 1.63 22.23 6.30
N ASP A 245 1.62 22.58 5.01
CA ASP A 245 0.62 23.53 4.48
C ASP A 245 -0.82 23.03 4.63
N PHE A 246 -1.04 21.72 4.49
CA PHE A 246 -2.36 21.13 4.65
C PHE A 246 -2.81 21.11 6.12
N ALA A 247 -1.88 20.86 7.04
CA ALA A 247 -2.12 20.98 8.47
C ALA A 247 -2.37 22.44 8.90
N ASP A 248 -1.63 23.40 8.34
CA ASP A 248 -1.86 24.83 8.56
C ASP A 248 -3.24 25.23 8.03
N ALA A 249 -3.63 24.74 6.86
CA ALA A 249 -4.96 24.96 6.30
C ALA A 249 -6.09 24.38 7.17
N LEU A 250 -5.81 23.28 7.89
CA LEU A 250 -6.71 22.73 8.90
C LEU A 250 -6.79 23.66 10.12
N LEU A 251 -5.68 24.22 10.58
CA LEU A 251 -5.62 25.07 11.78
C LEU A 251 -6.24 26.46 11.54
N ASP A 252 -5.87 27.10 10.44
CA ASP A 252 -6.26 28.48 10.08
C ASP A 252 -7.67 28.59 9.46
N GLY A 253 -8.33 27.46 9.21
CA GLY A 253 -9.69 27.38 8.68
C GLY A 253 -9.80 27.53 7.16
N ARG A 254 -8.69 27.49 6.40
CA ARG A 254 -8.73 27.37 4.93
C ARG A 254 -9.52 26.14 4.48
N LEU A 255 -9.38 24.99 5.16
CA LEU A 255 -10.17 23.80 4.81
C LEU A 255 -11.67 23.99 5.03
N ASP A 256 -12.08 24.64 6.12
CA ASP A 256 -13.50 24.96 6.37
C ASP A 256 -14.07 25.90 5.30
N ARG A 257 -13.29 26.90 4.89
CA ARG A 257 -13.66 27.81 3.78
C ARG A 257 -13.74 27.07 2.46
N TYR A 258 -12.80 26.18 2.16
CA TYR A 258 -12.81 25.35 0.95
C TYR A 258 -14.05 24.44 0.90
N VAL A 259 -14.37 23.74 1.99
CA VAL A 259 -15.59 22.91 2.09
C VAL A 259 -16.85 23.77 1.93
N THR A 260 -16.85 24.99 2.49
CA THR A 260 -17.97 25.93 2.32
C THR A 260 -18.10 26.41 0.88
N GLN A 261 -16.98 26.66 0.19
CA GLN A 261 -16.95 27.05 -1.22
C GLN A 261 -17.57 25.96 -2.11
N LEU A 262 -17.27 24.68 -1.87
CA LEU A 262 -17.86 23.56 -2.62
C LEU A 262 -19.40 23.47 -2.50
N ARG A 263 -20.01 24.12 -1.50
CA ARG A 263 -21.46 24.17 -1.33
C ARG A 263 -22.13 25.21 -2.22
N GLN A 264 -21.37 26.20 -2.69
CA GLN A 264 -21.88 27.23 -3.56
C GLN A 264 -22.04 26.66 -4.98
N PRO A 265 -23.17 26.92 -5.65
CA PRO A 265 -23.30 26.55 -7.05
C PRO A 265 -22.23 27.28 -7.85
N VAL A 266 -21.41 26.53 -8.58
CA VAL A 266 -20.57 27.12 -9.62
C VAL A 266 -21.53 27.64 -10.69
N GLY A 267 -21.33 28.88 -11.16
CA GLY A 267 -22.10 29.43 -12.27
C GLY A 267 -22.10 28.47 -13.47
N PRO A 268 -23.03 28.62 -14.43
CA PRO A 268 -23.17 27.66 -15.52
C PRO A 268 -21.80 27.42 -16.15
N ALA A 269 -21.32 26.18 -16.05
CA ALA A 269 -20.14 25.78 -16.79
C ALA A 269 -20.42 26.11 -18.26
N PRO A 270 -19.48 26.72 -19.01
CA PRO A 270 -19.65 26.84 -20.45
C PRO A 270 -20.04 25.46 -20.97
N SER A 271 -21.06 25.40 -21.83
CA SER A 271 -21.54 24.17 -22.43
C SER A 271 -20.41 23.57 -23.27
N ALA A 272 -19.45 22.93 -22.61
CA ALA A 272 -18.54 22.03 -23.26
C ALA A 272 -19.46 20.94 -23.77
N SER A 273 -19.69 20.94 -25.08
CA SER A 273 -20.05 19.75 -25.81
C SER A 273 -19.22 18.62 -25.20
N ARG A 274 -19.86 17.75 -24.42
CA ARG A 274 -19.25 16.50 -23.98
C ARG A 274 -19.10 15.69 -25.26
N GLU A 275 -18.11 16.02 -26.07
CA GLU A 275 -17.48 15.01 -26.89
C GLU A 275 -17.13 13.91 -25.88
N PRO A 276 -17.64 12.67 -26.08
CA PRO A 276 -17.12 11.56 -25.31
C PRO A 276 -15.61 11.66 -25.49
N SER A 277 -14.86 11.77 -24.41
CA SER A 277 -13.41 11.59 -24.44
C SER A 277 -13.19 10.32 -25.23
N GLN A 278 -12.86 10.44 -26.52
CA GLN A 278 -12.45 9.32 -27.32
C GLN A 278 -11.09 9.00 -26.73
N VAL A 279 -11.10 8.12 -25.73
CA VAL A 279 -9.91 7.37 -25.36
C VAL A 279 -9.45 6.80 -26.68
N PRO A 280 -8.32 7.25 -27.23
CA PRO A 280 -7.89 6.81 -28.54
C PRO A 280 -7.86 5.30 -28.51
N ALA A 281 -8.55 4.65 -29.44
CA ALA A 281 -8.47 3.20 -29.54
C ALA A 281 -6.99 2.86 -29.65
N PRO A 282 -6.41 2.11 -28.69
CA PRO A 282 -5.00 1.78 -28.74
C PRO A 282 -4.74 1.03 -30.04
N ARG A 283 -3.76 1.51 -30.80
CA ARG A 283 -3.37 0.92 -32.08
C ARG A 283 -3.00 -0.55 -31.83
N ALA A 284 -3.51 -1.46 -32.67
CA ALA A 284 -3.17 -2.88 -32.57
C ALA A 284 -1.64 -3.06 -32.52
N GLY A 285 -1.13 -3.69 -31.46
CA GLY A 285 0.31 -3.88 -31.23
C GLY A 285 1.04 -2.78 -30.41
N GLN A 286 0.36 -1.71 -29.98
CA GLN A 286 0.92 -0.67 -29.09
C GLN A 286 0.35 -0.76 -27.66
N TRP A 287 -0.04 -1.96 -27.23
CA TRP A 287 -0.33 -2.22 -25.83
C TRP A 287 0.97 -2.59 -25.14
N VAL A 288 1.52 -1.67 -24.35
CA VAL A 288 2.40 -2.08 -23.26
C VAL A 288 1.47 -2.40 -22.10
N THR A 289 1.23 -3.68 -21.83
CA THR A 289 0.83 -4.07 -20.49
C THR A 289 1.99 -3.66 -19.59
N VAL A 290 1.81 -2.58 -18.83
CA VAL A 290 2.67 -2.33 -17.67
C VAL A 290 2.33 -3.47 -16.71
N PRO A 291 3.25 -4.41 -16.45
CA PRO A 291 2.98 -5.40 -15.42
C PRO A 291 2.88 -4.65 -14.11
N VAL A 292 1.67 -4.58 -13.55
CA VAL A 292 1.48 -4.28 -12.13
C VAL A 292 2.08 -5.48 -11.40
N PRO A 293 3.20 -5.36 -10.68
CA PRO A 293 3.66 -6.45 -9.84
C PRO A 293 2.72 -6.46 -8.63
N ASP A 294 1.61 -7.19 -8.76
CA ASP A 294 0.80 -7.83 -7.70
C ASP A 294 -0.63 -8.27 -8.15
N ALA A 295 -0.95 -8.26 -9.45
CA ALA A 295 -2.12 -8.98 -9.95
C ALA A 295 -1.80 -10.50 -10.06
N PRO A 296 -2.62 -11.40 -9.47
CA PRO A 296 -2.34 -12.83 -9.50
C PRO A 296 -2.55 -13.35 -10.93
N THR A 297 -1.46 -13.72 -11.60
CA THR A 297 -1.52 -14.33 -12.93
C THR A 297 -0.92 -15.73 -12.86
N SER A 298 -1.73 -16.71 -13.25
CA SER A 298 -1.43 -18.15 -13.29
C SER A 298 -0.59 -18.50 -14.52
N GLY A 299 0.29 -19.49 -14.42
CA GLY A 299 0.92 -20.16 -15.57
C GLY A 299 2.44 -20.32 -15.47
N ALA A 300 2.88 -21.57 -15.33
CA ALA A 300 4.28 -21.98 -15.23
C ALA A 300 5.04 -21.98 -16.58
N HIS A 301 6.38 -21.98 -16.53
CA HIS A 301 7.22 -23.05 -17.09
C HIS A 301 8.71 -22.85 -16.67
N LEU A 302 9.35 -23.96 -16.28
CA LEU A 302 10.77 -24.11 -15.89
C LEU A 302 11.58 -24.74 -17.03
N SER A 303 12.89 -24.45 -17.11
CA SER A 303 14.03 -25.33 -17.54
C SER A 303 15.40 -24.58 -17.45
N PRO A 304 16.61 -25.21 -17.51
CA PRO A 304 17.56 -25.46 -16.41
C PRO A 304 18.90 -24.65 -16.51
N PRO A 305 19.89 -24.81 -15.59
CA PRO A 305 20.85 -23.76 -15.23
C PRO A 305 22.30 -23.95 -15.71
N GLU A 306 23.08 -22.85 -15.68
CA GLU A 306 24.56 -22.82 -15.62
C GLU A 306 25.07 -21.43 -15.11
N PRO A 307 26.37 -21.22 -14.77
CA PRO A 307 27.06 -21.35 -13.48
C PRO A 307 27.26 -19.98 -12.72
N PRO A 308 27.95 -19.91 -11.54
CA PRO A 308 27.57 -18.99 -10.46
C PRO A 308 28.16 -17.56 -10.56
N GLY A 309 27.26 -16.58 -10.67
CA GLY A 309 27.46 -15.19 -10.23
C GLY A 309 26.65 -14.92 -8.95
N GLY A 310 26.83 -13.76 -8.30
CA GLY A 310 26.01 -13.32 -7.14
C GLY A 310 24.50 -13.40 -7.43
N PRO A 311 23.62 -13.26 -6.40
CA PRO A 311 22.21 -13.66 -6.50
C PRO A 311 21.57 -13.14 -7.79
N ASP A 312 21.36 -14.06 -8.75
CA ASP A 312 20.78 -13.73 -10.05
C ASP A 312 19.40 -13.12 -9.82
N ARG A 313 19.31 -11.81 -10.01
CA ARG A 313 18.05 -11.11 -10.16
C ARG A 313 17.80 -11.09 -11.66
N PRO A 314 16.82 -11.86 -12.17
CA PRO A 314 16.58 -11.92 -13.59
C PRO A 314 16.30 -10.50 -14.09
N SER A 315 17.16 -10.01 -14.98
CA SER A 315 17.05 -8.71 -15.62
C SER A 315 16.88 -8.90 -17.12
N ARG A 316 16.13 -8.00 -17.75
CA ARG A 316 16.03 -7.90 -19.20
C ARG A 316 16.88 -6.75 -19.76
N LEU A 317 17.89 -6.30 -19.00
CA LEU A 317 18.85 -5.32 -19.49
C LEU A 317 19.52 -5.83 -20.76
N ASP A 318 19.71 -4.94 -21.73
CA ASP A 318 20.43 -5.25 -22.95
C ASP A 318 21.83 -5.81 -22.59
N PRO A 319 22.22 -7.01 -23.07
CA PRO A 319 23.51 -7.61 -22.77
C PRO A 319 24.71 -6.71 -23.12
N GLU A 320 24.62 -5.88 -24.16
CA GLU A 320 25.70 -4.96 -24.54
C GLU A 320 25.86 -3.82 -23.52
N ILE A 321 24.76 -3.36 -22.92
CA ILE A 321 24.79 -2.38 -21.82
C ILE A 321 25.27 -3.06 -20.55
N ALA A 322 24.76 -4.26 -20.25
CA ALA A 322 25.12 -5.01 -19.06
C ALA A 322 26.63 -5.34 -19.00
N ALA A 323 27.24 -5.63 -20.15
CA ALA A 323 28.68 -5.91 -20.26
C ALA A 323 29.57 -4.69 -19.96
N GLN A 324 29.04 -3.46 -20.09
CA GLN A 324 29.76 -2.23 -19.80
C GLN A 324 29.72 -1.83 -18.31
N LEU A 325 28.81 -2.43 -17.52
CA LEU A 325 28.65 -2.09 -16.11
C LEU A 325 29.68 -2.81 -15.23
N ARG A 326 30.47 -2.04 -14.48
CA ARG A 326 31.33 -2.54 -13.41
C ARG A 326 30.57 -2.50 -12.09
N ARG A 327 30.00 -3.64 -11.72
CA ARG A 327 29.20 -3.78 -10.50
C ARG A 327 30.09 -4.01 -9.28
N THR A 328 29.64 -3.50 -8.16
CA THR A 328 30.11 -3.90 -6.82
C THR A 328 29.87 -5.40 -6.57
N PRO A 329 30.49 -6.00 -5.53
CA PRO A 329 30.26 -7.41 -5.17
C PRO A 329 28.79 -7.76 -4.89
N ASP A 330 27.98 -6.78 -4.51
CA ASP A 330 26.53 -6.93 -4.29
C ASP A 330 25.70 -6.87 -5.59
N GLY A 331 26.34 -6.73 -6.75
CA GLY A 331 25.70 -6.61 -8.06
C GLY A 331 25.16 -5.22 -8.38
N LEU A 332 25.69 -4.17 -7.73
CA LEU A 332 25.16 -2.80 -7.84
C LEU A 332 26.12 -1.83 -8.53
N VAL A 333 25.56 -0.87 -9.26
CA VAL A 333 26.21 0.33 -9.82
C VAL A 333 25.69 1.58 -9.10
N ALA A 334 26.53 2.59 -8.90
CA ALA A 334 26.10 3.85 -8.31
C ALA A 334 25.25 4.64 -9.32
N ALA A 335 24.19 5.31 -8.88
CA ALA A 335 23.38 6.19 -9.72
C ALA A 335 23.44 7.61 -9.17
N VAL A 336 24.15 8.50 -9.87
CA VAL A 336 24.16 9.93 -9.59
C VAL A 336 22.98 10.55 -10.35
N VAL A 337 22.13 11.26 -9.64
CA VAL A 337 20.89 11.80 -10.21
C VAL A 337 20.99 13.31 -10.26
N ARG A 338 20.77 13.90 -11.43
CA ARG A 338 20.80 15.36 -11.60
C ARG A 338 19.54 15.88 -12.28
N GLN A 339 19.21 17.12 -12.02
CA GLN A 339 18.20 17.84 -12.77
C GLN A 339 18.68 18.07 -14.21
N HIS A 340 17.83 17.78 -15.19
CA HIS A 340 18.20 17.75 -16.60
C HIS A 340 18.52 19.14 -17.20
N ASP A 341 17.84 20.20 -16.75
CA ASP A 341 17.97 21.57 -17.28
C ASP A 341 19.03 22.40 -16.53
N SER A 342 19.05 22.32 -15.19
CA SER A 342 20.01 23.07 -14.37
C SER A 342 21.34 22.36 -14.13
N GLY A 343 21.38 21.03 -14.29
CA GLY A 343 22.54 20.21 -13.93
C GLY A 343 22.73 19.99 -12.42
N GLU A 344 21.84 20.53 -11.56
CA GLU A 344 21.89 20.38 -10.10
C GLU A 344 21.89 18.90 -9.71
N VAL A 345 22.86 18.47 -8.89
CA VAL A 345 22.89 17.10 -8.36
C VAL A 345 21.84 16.97 -7.26
N LEU A 346 20.91 16.03 -7.45
CA LEU A 346 19.74 15.85 -6.62
C LEU A 346 19.93 14.77 -5.57
N MET A 347 20.50 13.63 -5.95
CA MET A 347 20.68 12.50 -5.03
C MET A 347 21.65 11.46 -5.60
N VAL A 348 22.12 10.56 -4.74
CA VAL A 348 22.78 9.32 -5.13
C VAL A 348 21.93 8.14 -4.67
N ALA A 349 21.85 7.12 -5.51
CA ALA A 349 21.20 5.84 -5.22
C ALA A 349 22.01 4.68 -5.82
N TRP A 350 21.47 3.47 -5.71
CA TRP A 350 22.07 2.25 -6.27
C TRP A 350 21.12 1.63 -7.28
N MET A 351 21.65 1.05 -8.34
CA MET A 351 20.90 0.24 -9.29
C MET A 351 21.59 -1.10 -9.46
N ASP A 352 20.83 -2.17 -9.66
CA ASP A 352 21.34 -3.36 -10.35
C ASP A 352 20.86 -3.32 -11.81
N ASP A 353 21.09 -4.39 -12.56
CA ASP A 353 20.71 -4.50 -13.96
C ASP A 353 19.21 -4.32 -14.17
N GLU A 354 18.39 -4.80 -13.26
CA GLU A 354 16.93 -4.74 -13.37
C GLU A 354 16.43 -3.33 -13.05
N ALA A 355 16.99 -2.67 -12.03
CA ALA A 355 16.69 -1.28 -11.73
C ALA A 355 17.09 -0.35 -12.89
N LEU A 356 18.26 -0.60 -13.50
CA LEU A 356 18.69 0.16 -14.69
C LEU A 356 17.81 -0.16 -15.89
N HIS A 357 17.49 -1.44 -16.15
CA HIS A 357 16.58 -1.85 -17.20
C HIS A 357 15.23 -1.13 -17.08
N ARG A 358 14.62 -1.16 -15.90
CA ARG A 358 13.35 -0.44 -15.62
C ARG A 358 13.50 1.07 -15.85
N THR A 359 14.60 1.66 -15.39
CA THR A 359 14.88 3.08 -15.59
C THR A 359 14.93 3.45 -17.08
N LEU A 360 15.68 2.70 -17.88
CA LEU A 360 15.84 2.93 -19.31
C LEU A 360 14.56 2.68 -20.11
N THR A 361 13.77 1.68 -19.72
CA THR A 361 12.58 1.26 -20.47
C THR A 361 11.30 1.99 -20.07
N THR A 362 11.15 2.39 -18.81
CA THR A 362 9.92 3.05 -18.32
C THR A 362 10.02 4.58 -18.36
N GLY A 363 11.22 5.14 -18.48
CA GLY A 363 11.46 6.57 -18.32
C GLY A 363 11.20 7.08 -16.88
N ARG A 364 11.11 6.18 -15.90
CA ARG A 364 10.91 6.48 -14.48
C ARG A 364 12.10 5.97 -13.69
N ALA A 365 12.67 6.82 -12.84
CA ALA A 365 13.86 6.45 -12.11
C ALA A 365 13.55 5.36 -11.05
N THR A 366 14.14 4.19 -11.23
CA THR A 366 13.97 3.00 -10.38
C THR A 366 15.30 2.64 -9.75
N TYR A 367 15.31 2.38 -8.46
CA TYR A 367 16.53 2.15 -7.68
C TYR A 367 16.45 0.86 -6.85
N TRP A 368 17.59 0.34 -6.41
CA TRP A 368 17.74 -0.82 -5.51
C TRP A 368 18.18 -0.45 -4.07
N SER A 369 17.39 -0.90 -3.08
CA SER A 369 17.44 -0.37 -1.72
C SER A 369 18.32 -1.33 -0.97
N ARG A 370 19.53 -0.92 -0.63
CA ARG A 370 20.47 -1.85 0.04
C ARG A 370 19.94 -2.32 1.41
N SER A 371 19.20 -1.45 2.12
CA SER A 371 18.61 -1.75 3.43
C SER A 371 17.31 -2.55 3.31
N ARG A 372 16.37 -2.13 2.44
CA ARG A 372 15.07 -2.79 2.28
C ARG A 372 15.12 -4.01 1.35
N ARG A 373 16.19 -4.14 0.57
CA ARG A 373 16.42 -5.18 -0.43
C ARG A 373 15.23 -5.31 -1.39
N GLU A 374 14.78 -4.17 -1.89
CA GLU A 374 13.67 -4.06 -2.82
C GLU A 374 13.92 -2.95 -3.84
N TYR A 375 13.17 -2.99 -4.94
CA TYR A 375 13.11 -1.91 -5.91
C TYR A 375 12.12 -0.84 -5.45
N TRP A 376 12.43 0.44 -5.67
CA TRP A 376 11.45 1.51 -5.59
C TRP A 376 11.58 2.44 -6.78
N VAL A 377 10.42 2.90 -7.26
CA VAL A 377 10.32 3.97 -8.24
C VAL A 377 10.23 5.29 -7.47
N LYS A 378 11.10 6.25 -7.77
CA LYS A 378 11.13 7.51 -7.02
C LYS A 378 9.80 8.26 -7.15
N GLY A 379 9.26 8.60 -5.98
CA GLY A 379 7.97 9.28 -5.85
C GLY A 379 6.75 8.38 -6.00
N ALA A 380 6.88 7.05 -6.17
CA ALA A 380 5.70 6.17 -6.28
C ALA A 380 4.75 6.29 -5.08
N THR A 381 5.32 6.46 -3.88
CA THR A 381 4.55 6.69 -2.65
C THR A 381 4.36 8.18 -2.36
N SER A 382 5.41 8.99 -2.52
CA SER A 382 5.40 10.40 -2.08
C SER A 382 4.90 11.41 -3.12
N GLY A 383 4.56 10.98 -4.35
CA GLY A 383 4.26 11.86 -5.49
C GLY A 383 5.45 12.65 -6.06
N HIS A 384 6.61 12.63 -5.40
CA HIS A 384 7.80 13.39 -5.81
C HIS A 384 8.62 12.64 -6.86
N HIS A 385 8.09 12.63 -8.07
CA HIS A 385 8.54 11.79 -9.16
C HIS A 385 9.83 12.25 -9.85
N GLN A 386 10.52 11.30 -10.48
CA GLN A 386 11.65 11.56 -11.37
C GLN A 386 11.37 10.98 -12.75
N TYR A 387 11.29 11.85 -13.75
CA TYR A 387 11.15 11.45 -15.15
C TYR A 387 12.52 11.50 -15.84
N VAL A 388 12.97 10.36 -16.33
CA VAL A 388 14.30 10.21 -16.92
C VAL A 388 14.33 10.88 -18.30
N ARG A 389 15.29 11.78 -18.51
CA ARG A 389 15.53 12.47 -19.79
C ARG A 389 16.73 11.87 -20.52
N SER A 390 17.78 11.50 -19.79
CA SER A 390 18.92 10.77 -20.35
C SER A 390 19.66 10.00 -19.25
N VAL A 391 20.39 8.96 -19.66
CA VAL A 391 21.32 8.22 -18.80
C VAL A 391 22.68 8.17 -19.50
N ALA A 392 23.75 8.44 -18.77
CA ALA A 392 25.12 8.28 -19.24
C ALA A 392 25.87 7.34 -18.31
N LEU A 393 26.76 6.52 -18.87
CA LEU A 393 27.70 5.70 -18.11
C LEU A 393 28.98 6.50 -17.89
N ASP A 394 29.62 6.36 -16.73
CA ASP A 394 30.96 6.91 -16.51
C ASP A 394 32.03 6.10 -17.26
N CYS A 395 33.29 6.53 -17.15
CA CYS A 395 34.35 6.01 -18.02
C CYS A 395 34.86 4.61 -17.65
N ASP A 396 34.67 4.16 -16.40
CA ASP A 396 35.05 2.84 -15.92
C ASP A 396 33.85 1.93 -15.59
N GLY A 397 32.64 2.45 -15.79
CA GLY A 397 31.38 1.70 -15.77
C GLY A 397 30.80 1.48 -14.38
N ASP A 398 31.35 2.10 -13.33
CA ASP A 398 30.94 1.86 -11.94
C ASP A 398 29.89 2.85 -11.39
N ALA A 399 29.59 3.89 -12.17
CA ALA A 399 28.47 4.79 -11.95
C ALA A 399 27.70 5.15 -13.23
N VAL A 400 26.41 5.43 -13.06
CA VAL A 400 25.53 6.03 -14.08
C VAL A 400 25.08 7.42 -13.65
N LEU A 401 25.09 8.36 -14.59
CA LEU A 401 24.50 9.68 -14.44
C LEU A 401 23.09 9.70 -15.04
N VAL A 402 22.08 9.77 -14.17
CA VAL A 402 20.67 9.83 -14.54
C VAL A 402 20.23 11.28 -14.54
N SER A 403 20.01 11.86 -15.73
CA SER A 403 19.46 13.21 -15.87
C SER A 403 17.93 13.12 -15.87
N VAL A 404 17.29 13.76 -14.89
CA VAL A 404 15.85 13.67 -14.66
C VAL A 404 15.18 15.03 -14.64
N ASP A 405 13.89 15.04 -14.94
CA ASP A 405 12.98 16.11 -14.60
C ASP A 405 12.30 15.75 -13.26
N GLN A 406 12.71 16.43 -12.19
CA GLN A 406 12.24 16.17 -10.84
C GLN A 406 10.95 16.95 -10.54
N VAL A 407 9.92 16.22 -10.13
CA VAL A 407 8.70 16.77 -9.53
C VAL A 407 8.82 16.72 -8.01
N GLY A 408 8.58 17.84 -7.34
CA GLY A 408 8.69 17.94 -5.88
C GLY A 408 10.11 17.73 -5.36
N ALA A 409 10.23 17.27 -4.11
CA ALA A 409 11.53 17.09 -3.45
C ALA A 409 12.23 15.77 -3.86
N ALA A 410 13.54 15.84 -4.14
CA ALA A 410 14.34 14.64 -4.34
C ALA A 410 14.60 13.89 -3.03
N CYS A 411 14.73 14.62 -1.91
CA CYS A 411 14.97 14.02 -0.60
C CYS A 411 13.66 13.66 0.13
N HIS A 412 13.70 12.59 0.94
CA HIS A 412 12.58 12.19 1.80
C HIS A 412 12.34 13.18 2.95
N THR A 413 13.30 14.06 3.26
CA THR A 413 13.15 15.14 4.25
C THR A 413 12.47 16.40 3.67
N GLY A 414 11.97 16.33 2.43
CA GLY A 414 11.34 17.46 1.75
C GLY A 414 12.33 18.41 1.05
N GLN A 415 13.63 18.18 1.15
CA GLN A 415 14.64 19.03 0.52
C GLN A 415 14.78 18.77 -1.00
N ARG A 416 15.08 19.85 -1.75
CA ARG A 416 15.26 19.83 -3.21
C ARG A 416 16.31 18.82 -3.65
N THR A 417 17.44 18.80 -2.94
CA THR A 417 18.56 17.88 -3.10
C THR A 417 18.83 17.15 -1.77
N CYS A 418 19.40 15.96 -1.83
CA CYS A 418 19.95 15.26 -0.66
C CYS A 418 21.24 15.92 -0.15
N PHE A 419 21.91 16.74 -0.97
CA PHE A 419 23.17 17.41 -0.67
C PHE A 419 22.94 18.83 -0.13
N PHE A 420 22.13 18.97 0.91
CA PHE A 420 21.77 20.26 1.50
C PHE A 420 22.64 20.67 2.70
N THR A 421 23.49 19.76 3.19
CA THR A 421 24.40 20.02 4.32
C THR A 421 25.83 20.18 3.79
N GLU A 422 26.36 21.39 3.87
CA GLU A 422 27.75 21.69 3.52
C GLU A 422 28.72 21.22 4.61
N LEU A 423 29.86 20.69 4.19
CA LEU A 423 30.96 20.32 5.09
C LEU A 423 32.08 21.35 4.99
N PRO A 424 32.72 21.73 6.11
CA PRO A 424 33.84 22.66 6.07
C PRO A 424 35.02 22.04 5.32
N VAL A 425 35.50 22.75 4.30
CA VAL A 425 36.74 22.39 3.60
C VAL A 425 37.87 23.18 4.25
N ALA A 426 38.88 22.46 4.75
CA ALA A 426 40.13 23.11 5.15
C ALA A 426 40.81 23.60 3.86
N SER A 427 40.71 24.89 3.58
CA SER A 427 41.52 25.52 2.54
C SER A 427 42.98 25.39 2.97
N GLY A 428 43.69 24.40 2.42
CA GLY A 428 45.14 24.52 2.35
C GLY A 428 45.44 25.81 1.60
N GLU A 429 46.22 26.70 2.20
CA GLU A 429 46.73 27.88 1.51
C GLU A 429 47.33 27.43 0.17
N VAL A 430 46.68 27.79 -0.92
CA VAL A 430 47.27 27.69 -2.26
C VAL A 430 48.37 28.75 -2.29
N THR A 431 49.56 28.37 -1.88
CA THR A 431 50.77 29.10 -2.24
C THR A 431 50.86 29.04 -3.76
N SER A 432 50.70 30.21 -4.39
CA SER A 432 50.71 30.39 -5.85
C SER A 432 52.03 29.95 -6.48
#